data_AF-A0A834B7R6-F1
#
_entry.id   AF-A0A834B7R6-F1
#
_cell.length_a   1.000
_cell.length_b   1.000
_cell.length_c   1.000
_cell.angle_alpha   90.00
_cell.angle_beta   90.00
_cell.angle_gamma   90.00
#
_symmetry.space_group_name_H-M   'P 1'
#
loop_
_entity.id
_entity.type
_entity.pdbx_description
1 polymer ?
#
loop_
_entity_poly.entity_id
_entity_poly.type
_entity_poly.pdbx_seq_one_letter_code
_entity_poly.pdbx_strand_id
1 'polypeptide(L)'
;MVFFRKIFTLQLVGLVLTYNFHDCDFERIRKDYENIIFKDLKLYVSGTTCIGCNIESCDSPPACLSRIARFTFSDPRCKSLAKKMFAMKTNATLTQECPGYSGMQTNNTQAMTRRKKREDTKNACLEIASNLIGLWGRFARS
;
A
#
# COMPACT_ATOMS: atom_id res chain seq x y z
N MET A 1 8.75 -30.45 -35.73
CA MET A 1 9.11 -29.86 -34.43
C MET A 1 8.62 -28.42 -34.41
N VAL A 2 7.54 -28.12 -33.68
CA VAL A 2 6.96 -26.77 -33.63
C VAL A 2 7.40 -26.12 -32.31
N PHE A 3 8.24 -25.09 -32.42
CA PHE A 3 8.66 -24.27 -31.27
C PHE A 3 7.47 -23.43 -30.80
N PHE A 4 6.87 -23.79 -29.67
CA PHE A 4 5.95 -22.92 -28.95
C PHE A 4 6.72 -21.68 -28.46
N ARG A 5 6.63 -20.58 -29.21
CA ARG A 5 7.05 -19.25 -28.77
C ARG A 5 6.17 -18.84 -27.59
N LYS A 6 6.66 -19.06 -26.36
CA LYS A 6 6.08 -18.45 -25.16
C LYS A 6 6.33 -16.95 -25.21
N ILE A 7 5.32 -16.20 -25.60
CA ILE A 7 5.27 -14.74 -25.44
C ILE A 7 5.17 -14.50 -23.93
N PHE A 8 6.30 -14.20 -23.28
CA PHE A 8 6.29 -13.63 -21.95
C PHE A 8 5.76 -12.18 -22.09
N THR A 9 4.48 -11.98 -21.81
CA THR A 9 3.98 -10.64 -21.53
C THR A 9 4.63 -10.17 -20.24
N LEU A 10 5.75 -9.47 -20.38
CA LEU A 10 6.42 -8.72 -19.32
C LEU A 10 5.48 -7.58 -18.92
N GLN A 11 4.48 -7.86 -18.08
CA GLN A 11 3.58 -6.82 -17.59
C GLN A 11 4.38 -5.83 -16.75
N LEU A 12 4.11 -4.54 -17.00
CA LEU A 12 4.81 -3.36 -16.48
C LEU A 12 4.96 -3.38 -14.95
N VAL A 13 6.07 -3.93 -14.47
CA VAL A 13 6.49 -3.74 -13.07
C VAL A 13 7.18 -2.38 -13.01
N GLY A 14 6.42 -1.30 -12.86
CA GLY A 14 7.02 0.02 -12.68
C GLY A 14 6.10 1.24 -12.76
N LEU A 15 4.88 1.13 -13.29
CA LEU A 15 4.08 2.32 -13.61
C LEU A 15 3.12 2.82 -12.51
N VAL A 16 3.20 2.28 -11.28
CA VAL A 16 2.23 2.59 -10.21
C VAL A 16 2.68 3.74 -9.29
N LEU A 17 3.98 4.09 -9.28
CA LEU A 17 4.52 5.16 -8.44
C LEU A 17 4.36 6.57 -9.03
N THR A 18 3.82 6.70 -10.23
CA THR A 18 3.64 7.97 -10.94
C THR A 18 2.19 8.40 -11.05
N TYR A 19 1.27 7.71 -10.36
CA TYR A 19 -0.14 8.09 -10.41
C TYR A 19 -0.35 9.46 -9.72
N ASN A 20 -1.17 10.30 -10.36
CA ASN A 20 -1.53 11.60 -9.83
C ASN A 20 -2.85 11.52 -9.05
N PHE A 21 -2.79 11.71 -7.73
CA PHE A 21 -3.96 11.63 -6.84
C PHE A 21 -4.82 12.91 -6.75
N HIS A 22 -4.58 13.93 -7.59
CA HIS A 22 -5.33 15.19 -7.51
C HIS A 22 -6.84 15.02 -7.82
N ASP A 23 -7.20 14.08 -8.68
CA ASP A 23 -8.57 13.90 -9.17
C ASP A 23 -9.37 12.85 -8.39
N CYS A 24 -8.86 12.38 -7.23
CA CYS A 24 -9.57 11.39 -6.42
C CYS A 24 -10.72 12.02 -5.61
N ASP A 25 -11.75 11.22 -5.30
CA ASP A 25 -12.81 11.59 -4.35
C ASP A 25 -12.29 11.44 -2.90
N PHE A 26 -11.67 12.50 -2.37
CA PHE A 26 -11.10 12.47 -1.02
C PHE A 26 -12.15 12.23 0.06
N GLU A 27 -13.37 12.74 -0.09
CA GLU A 27 -14.44 12.57 0.90
C GLU A 27 -14.81 11.09 1.07
N ARG A 28 -14.94 10.38 -0.05
CA ARG A 28 -15.20 8.93 -0.02
C ARG A 28 -14.02 8.15 0.53
N ILE A 29 -12.80 8.51 0.15
CA ILE A 29 -11.59 7.86 0.67
C ILE A 29 -11.47 8.06 2.19
N ARG A 30 -11.81 9.24 2.72
CA ARG A 30 -11.84 9.49 4.17
C ARG A 30 -12.87 8.62 4.87
N LYS A 31 -14.09 8.52 4.33
CA LYS A 31 -15.14 7.64 4.86
C LYS A 31 -14.71 6.16 4.86
N ASP A 32 -14.12 5.69 3.78
CA ASP A 32 -13.61 4.33 3.68
C ASP A 32 -12.46 4.07 4.67
N TYR A 33 -11.59 5.06 4.85
CA TYR A 33 -10.54 4.98 5.84
C TYR A 33 -11.12 4.75 7.24
N GLU A 34 -12.05 5.60 7.66
CA GLU A 34 -12.67 5.54 8.99
C GLU A 34 -13.45 4.23 9.20
N ASN A 35 -14.25 3.82 8.21
CA ASN A 35 -15.18 2.70 8.36
C ASN A 35 -14.56 1.33 8.09
N ILE A 36 -13.54 1.25 7.24
CA ILE A 36 -13.10 -0.03 6.65
C ILE A 36 -11.60 -0.28 6.89
N ILE A 37 -10.75 0.71 6.66
CA ILE A 37 -9.28 0.53 6.68
C ILE A 37 -8.72 0.67 8.09
N PHE A 38 -9.19 1.67 8.85
CA PHE A 38 -8.63 2.04 10.15
C PHE A 38 -8.66 0.88 11.14
N LYS A 39 -9.77 0.13 11.20
CA LYS A 39 -9.91 -1.01 12.11
C LYS A 39 -8.83 -2.08 11.88
N ASP A 40 -8.57 -2.45 10.63
CA ASP A 40 -7.57 -3.47 10.31
C ASP A 40 -6.15 -2.96 10.49
N LEU A 41 -5.91 -1.70 10.14
CA LEU A 41 -4.61 -1.07 10.35
C LEU A 41 -4.30 -0.97 11.84
N LYS A 42 -5.27 -0.58 12.65
CA LYS A 42 -5.15 -0.50 14.12
C LYS A 42 -4.96 -1.87 14.75
N LEU A 43 -5.69 -2.88 14.29
CA LEU A 43 -5.52 -4.26 14.74
C LEU A 43 -4.10 -4.77 14.41
N TYR A 44 -3.58 -4.45 13.22
CA TYR A 44 -2.25 -4.89 12.80
C TYR A 44 -1.12 -4.33 13.68
N VAL A 45 -1.25 -3.09 14.15
CA VAL A 45 -0.26 -2.46 15.05
C VAL A 45 -0.60 -2.61 16.54
N SER A 46 -1.67 -3.33 16.89
CA SER A 46 -2.10 -3.45 18.28
C SER A 46 -1.01 -4.10 19.14
N GLY A 47 -0.80 -3.57 20.35
CA GLY A 47 0.26 -4.03 21.24
C GLY A 47 1.67 -3.54 20.87
N THR A 48 1.80 -2.64 19.88
CA THR A 48 3.08 -2.03 19.52
C THR A 48 3.03 -0.52 19.67
N THR A 49 3.89 0.01 20.53
CA THR A 49 4.15 1.44 20.62
C THR A 49 5.27 1.74 19.63
N CYS A 50 5.01 2.58 18.64
CA CYS A 50 6.08 2.96 17.74
C CYS A 50 7.01 3.98 18.41
N ILE A 51 8.17 3.50 18.86
CA ILE A 51 9.22 4.33 19.43
C ILE A 51 10.11 4.78 18.26
N GLY A 52 10.08 6.08 17.94
CA GLY A 52 10.88 6.64 16.84
C GLY A 52 10.21 6.66 15.46
N CYS A 53 8.90 6.46 15.38
CA CYS A 53 8.15 6.70 14.13
C CYS A 53 8.27 8.18 13.72
N ASN A 54 9.17 8.47 12.78
CA ASN A 54 9.16 9.74 12.08
C ASN A 54 8.00 9.69 11.07
N ILE A 55 6.83 10.17 11.50
CA ILE A 55 5.68 10.33 10.61
C ILE A 55 6.10 11.34 9.54
N GLU A 56 6.46 10.81 8.38
CA GLU A 56 6.72 11.60 7.20
C GLU A 56 5.53 12.56 6.97
N SER A 57 5.75 13.87 7.09
CA SER A 57 4.68 14.86 6.96
C SER A 57 4.24 14.98 5.51
N CYS A 58 2.93 14.99 5.25
CA CYS A 58 2.35 15.36 3.97
C CYS A 58 1.55 16.67 4.13
N ASP A 59 1.56 17.49 3.08
CA ASP A 59 1.05 18.87 3.14
C ASP A 59 -0.25 19.07 2.33
N SER A 60 -0.70 18.05 1.60
CA SER A 60 -1.96 18.05 0.84
C SER A 60 -2.56 16.65 0.75
N PRO A 61 -3.89 16.50 0.53
CA PRO A 61 -4.51 15.19 0.39
C PRO A 61 -3.86 14.31 -0.70
N PRO A 62 -3.54 14.82 -1.92
CA PRO A 62 -2.82 14.03 -2.92
C PRO A 62 -1.42 13.60 -2.45
N ALA A 63 -0.68 14.50 -1.78
CA ALA A 63 0.64 14.18 -1.26
C ALA A 63 0.58 13.10 -0.18
N CYS A 64 -0.45 13.12 0.67
CA CYS A 64 -0.68 12.07 1.65
C CYS A 64 -0.99 10.72 0.98
N LEU A 65 -1.89 10.68 -0.02
CA LEU A 65 -2.22 9.45 -0.74
C LEU A 65 -1.01 8.85 -1.47
N SER A 66 -0.18 9.69 -2.10
CA SER A 66 1.09 9.25 -2.71
C SER A 66 2.00 8.55 -1.70
N ARG A 67 2.14 9.10 -0.48
CA ARG A 67 2.97 8.49 0.57
C ARG A 67 2.35 7.22 1.14
N ILE A 68 1.04 7.23 1.37
CA ILE A 68 0.28 6.05 1.81
C ILE A 68 0.48 4.90 0.81
N ALA A 69 0.30 5.17 -0.48
CA ALA A 69 0.50 4.18 -1.54
C ALA A 69 1.95 3.67 -1.53
N ARG A 70 2.94 4.57 -1.49
CA ARG A 70 4.37 4.20 -1.45
C ARG A 70 4.68 3.28 -0.27
N PHE A 71 4.28 3.65 0.95
CA PHE A 71 4.56 2.87 2.16
C PHE A 71 3.80 1.54 2.19
N THR A 72 2.56 1.51 1.72
CA THR A 72 1.72 0.31 1.73
C THR A 72 2.20 -0.73 0.71
N PHE A 73 2.62 -0.27 -0.47
CA PHE A 73 2.77 -1.11 -1.66
C PHE A 73 4.21 -1.27 -2.12
N SER A 74 5.09 -0.31 -1.81
CA SER A 74 6.42 -0.23 -2.43
C SER A 74 7.58 -0.09 -1.45
N ASP A 75 7.35 -0.07 -0.13
CA ASP A 75 8.45 0.02 0.84
C ASP A 75 9.30 -1.27 0.82
N PRO A 76 10.60 -1.19 0.47
CA PRO A 76 11.46 -2.37 0.32
C PRO A 76 11.75 -3.08 1.65
N ARG A 77 11.51 -2.43 2.80
CA ARG A 77 11.75 -3.00 4.13
C ARG A 77 10.64 -3.95 4.58
N CYS A 78 9.46 -3.89 3.97
CA CYS A 78 8.34 -4.79 4.29
C CYS A 78 7.48 -5.11 3.05
N LYS A 79 7.86 -6.15 2.31
CA LYS A 79 7.14 -6.53 1.08
C LYS A 79 5.82 -7.25 1.37
N SER A 80 5.68 -7.88 2.54
CA SER A 80 4.45 -8.55 2.95
C SER A 80 3.32 -7.59 3.33
N LEU A 81 3.58 -6.29 3.48
CA LEU A 81 2.57 -5.30 3.87
C LEU A 81 1.44 -5.20 2.85
N ALA A 82 1.77 -5.24 1.56
CA ALA A 82 0.81 -5.21 0.45
C ALA A 82 -0.20 -6.37 0.48
N LYS A 83 0.07 -7.44 1.25
CA LYS A 83 -0.79 -8.61 1.40
C LYS A 83 -1.67 -8.56 2.65
N LYS A 84 -1.56 -7.52 3.47
CA LYS A 84 -2.38 -7.36 4.68
C LYS A 84 -3.77 -6.85 4.32
N MET A 85 -4.75 -7.13 5.18
CA MET A 85 -6.15 -6.79 4.93
C MET A 85 -6.35 -5.28 4.73
N PHE A 86 -5.74 -4.45 5.58
CA PHE A 86 -5.79 -2.99 5.43
C PHE A 86 -5.20 -2.54 4.09
N ALA A 87 -4.13 -3.18 3.59
CA ALA A 87 -3.50 -2.82 2.32
C ALA A 87 -4.38 -3.19 1.12
N MET A 88 -5.04 -4.36 1.16
CA MET A 88 -6.00 -4.77 0.15
C MET A 88 -7.20 -3.82 0.11
N LYS A 89 -7.71 -3.41 1.27
CA LYS A 89 -8.78 -2.41 1.38
C LYS A 89 -8.35 -1.04 0.87
N THR A 90 -7.16 -0.55 1.24
CA THR A 90 -6.57 0.68 0.66
C THR A 90 -6.54 0.59 -0.86
N ASN A 91 -6.08 -0.53 -1.41
CA ASN A 91 -6.00 -0.69 -2.87
C ASN A 91 -7.37 -0.64 -3.54
N ALA A 92 -8.37 -1.30 -2.94
CA ALA A 92 -9.75 -1.29 -3.42
C ALA A 92 -10.36 0.11 -3.37
N THR A 93 -10.24 0.82 -2.25
CA THR A 93 -10.68 2.21 -2.09
C THR A 93 -10.03 3.12 -3.11
N LEU A 94 -8.71 3.06 -3.30
CA LEU A 94 -8.03 3.89 -4.32
C LEU A 94 -8.48 3.52 -5.74
N THR A 95 -8.71 2.25 -6.05
CA THR A 95 -9.18 1.82 -7.38
C THR A 95 -10.60 2.31 -7.66
N GLN A 96 -11.44 2.38 -6.63
CA GLN A 96 -12.82 2.84 -6.75
C GLN A 96 -12.90 4.37 -6.86
N GLU A 97 -12.12 5.08 -6.04
CA GLU A 97 -12.30 6.51 -5.81
C GLU A 97 -11.28 7.41 -6.53
N CYS A 98 -10.29 6.82 -7.23
CA CYS A 98 -9.31 7.56 -8.01
C CYS A 98 -9.43 7.21 -9.51
N PRO A 99 -9.94 8.13 -10.36
CA PRO A 99 -10.06 7.89 -11.80
C PRO A 99 -8.73 7.52 -12.45
N GLY A 100 -8.71 6.41 -13.19
CA GLY A 100 -7.50 5.94 -13.89
C GLY A 100 -6.46 5.27 -12.99
N TYR A 101 -6.71 5.13 -11.69
CA TYR A 101 -5.88 4.29 -10.83
C TYR A 101 -6.18 2.81 -11.12
N SER A 102 -5.19 2.09 -11.63
CA SER A 102 -5.35 0.68 -12.06
C SER A 102 -5.28 -0.34 -10.92
N GLY A 103 -5.04 0.14 -9.69
CA GLY A 103 -4.81 -0.74 -8.54
C GLY A 103 -3.42 -1.36 -8.55
N MET A 104 -2.90 -1.67 -7.36
CA MET A 104 -1.71 -2.47 -7.21
C MET A 104 -2.03 -3.95 -7.44
N GLN A 105 -1.34 -4.59 -8.38
CA GLN A 105 -1.42 -6.04 -8.54
C GLN A 105 -0.62 -6.74 -7.43
N THR A 106 -1.33 -7.36 -6.48
CA THR A 106 -0.74 -8.35 -5.60
C THR A 106 -0.66 -9.66 -6.37
N ASN A 107 0.46 -9.90 -7.08
CA ASN A 107 0.68 -11.21 -7.68
C ASN A 107 0.57 -12.27 -6.58
N ASN A 108 -0.52 -13.05 -6.60
CA ASN A 108 -0.73 -14.24 -5.79
C ASN A 108 0.31 -15.28 -6.20
N THR A 109 1.55 -15.09 -5.74
CA THR A 109 2.63 -16.03 -5.97
C THR A 109 2.46 -17.18 -5.00
N GLN A 110 1.56 -18.11 -5.34
CA GLN A 110 1.66 -19.51 -4.89
C GLN A 110 2.78 -20.27 -5.62
N ALA A 111 3.46 -19.64 -6.59
CA ALA A 111 4.66 -20.19 -7.21
C ALA A 111 5.88 -19.31 -6.91
N MET A 112 6.57 -19.54 -5.80
CA MET A 112 7.98 -19.16 -5.70
C MET A 112 8.79 -20.38 -5.32
N THR A 113 9.43 -20.95 -6.35
CA THR A 113 10.68 -21.70 -6.25
C THR A 113 11.62 -21.04 -5.25
N ARG A 114 12.38 -21.88 -4.52
CA ARG A 114 13.30 -21.59 -3.42
C ARG A 114 14.38 -20.53 -3.74
N ARG A 115 14.01 -19.28 -4.01
CA ARG A 115 14.89 -18.11 -3.94
C ARG A 115 14.80 -17.57 -2.52
N LYS A 116 15.96 -17.38 -1.89
CA LYS A 116 16.12 -16.85 -0.52
C LYS A 116 15.42 -15.49 -0.44
N LYS A 117 14.13 -15.46 -0.04
CA LYS A 117 13.44 -14.22 0.29
C LYS A 117 14.19 -13.62 1.48
N ARG A 118 14.64 -12.39 1.34
CA ARG A 118 15.03 -11.60 2.52
C ARG A 118 13.77 -11.52 3.37
N GLU A 119 13.83 -12.13 4.54
CA GLU A 119 12.71 -12.18 5.46
C GLU A 119 12.40 -10.74 5.90
N ASP A 120 11.13 -10.35 5.82
CA ASP A 120 10.72 -9.04 6.32
C ASP A 120 10.98 -9.02 7.82
N THR A 121 11.73 -8.03 8.31
CA THR A 121 11.88 -7.86 9.75
C THR A 121 10.53 -7.42 10.31
N LYS A 122 9.89 -8.24 11.15
CA LYS A 122 8.59 -7.96 11.78
C LYS A 122 8.51 -6.51 12.33
N ASN A 123 9.60 -6.04 12.94
CA ASN A 123 9.70 -4.68 13.48
C ASN A 123 9.61 -3.59 12.41
N ALA A 124 10.24 -3.76 11.25
CA ALA A 124 10.18 -2.80 10.15
C ALA A 124 8.75 -2.69 9.57
N CYS A 125 8.05 -3.81 9.43
CA CYS A 125 6.66 -3.81 9.00
C CYS A 125 5.73 -3.08 9.98
N LEU A 126 5.95 -3.24 11.29
CA LEU A 126 5.18 -2.58 12.34
C LEU A 126 5.47 -1.08 12.40
N GLU A 127 6.73 -0.68 12.22
CA GLU A 127 7.13 0.73 12.10
C GLU A 127 6.43 1.40 10.91
N ILE A 128 6.48 0.78 9.73
CA ILE A 128 5.80 1.30 8.53
C ILE A 128 4.28 1.40 8.74
N ALA A 129 3.66 0.37 9.30
CA ALA A 129 2.23 0.38 9.57
C ALA A 129 1.83 1.43 10.62
N SER A 130 2.69 1.70 11.60
CA SER A 130 2.48 2.76 12.58
C SER A 130 2.58 4.15 11.94
N ASN A 131 3.55 4.36 11.03
CA ASN A 131 3.63 5.58 10.23
C ASN A 131 2.40 5.78 9.34
N LEU A 132 1.84 4.70 8.78
CA LEU A 132 0.63 4.75 7.97
C LEU A 132 -0.57 5.29 8.77
N ILE A 133 -0.72 4.97 10.06
CA ILE A 133 -1.77 5.56 10.91
C ILE A 133 -1.62 7.08 10.99
N GLY A 134 -0.38 7.57 11.14
CA GLY A 134 -0.09 8.99 11.18
C GLY A 134 -0.43 9.69 9.86
N LEU A 135 -0.05 9.09 8.73
CA LEU A 135 -0.34 9.61 7.39
C LEU A 135 -1.84 9.65 7.09
N TRP A 136 -2.56 8.57 7.38
CA TRP A 136 -4.01 8.53 7.22
C TRP A 136 -4.72 9.53 8.12
N GLY A 137 -4.28 9.66 9.37
CA GLY A 137 -4.83 10.66 10.28
C GLY A 137 -4.58 12.10 9.81
N ARG A 138 -3.49 12.36 9.08
CA ARG A 138 -3.27 13.66 8.43
C ARG A 138 -4.20 13.84 7.25
N PHE A 139 -4.25 12.88 6.33
CA PHE A 139 -5.16 12.89 5.17
C PHE A 139 -6.62 13.13 5.56
N ALA A 140 -7.08 12.51 6.66
CA ALA A 140 -8.45 12.65 7.15
C ALA A 140 -8.76 14.04 7.74
N ARG A 141 -7.73 14.81 8.16
CA ARG A 141 -7.89 16.16 8.72
C ARG A 141 -7.61 17.28 7.71
N SER A 142 -6.89 16.97 6.63
CA SER A 142 -6.61 17.88 5.51
C SER A 142 -7.83 18.17 4.67
#